data_AF-A0A661TAW8-F1
#
_entry.id   AF-A0A661TAW8-F1
#
_cell.length_a   1.000
_cell.length_b   1.000
_cell.length_c   1.000
_cell.angle_alpha   90.00
_cell.angle_beta   90.00
_cell.angle_gamma   90.00
#
_symmetry.space_group_name_H-M   'P 1'
#
loop_
_entity.id
_entity.type
_entity.pdbx_description
1 polymer ?
#
loop_
_entity_poly.entity_id
_entity_poly.type
_entity_poly.pdbx_seq_one_letter_code
_entity_poly.pdbx_strand_id
1 'polypeptide(L)'
;PALNSGEMLFNARVFLLIAQQMDRQNSQSATCLETADIMERDLFKQLKGEDEISVLNHGGLTPKDSLRDYMIPERLNAFGRLVQHDEEPPGVYVTDNRQVLEYLLEKSPRMQIISRSNEVLPAGNAKEPHTPWRERFERHLEMLVTAFTPEAGDRISGLVQEKTADTKADLTLYIVPDQSPRTFFEACTAIAPADSGSGSGNNSRPENTLICFVEC
;
A
#
# COMPACT_ATOMS: atom_id res chain seq x y z
N PRO A 1 20.27 -27.36 -1.76
CA PRO A 1 19.99 -27.26 -3.21
C PRO A 1 19.59 -25.83 -3.57
N ALA A 2 20.32 -25.18 -4.49
CA ALA A 2 19.92 -23.88 -5.01
C ALA A 2 18.66 -24.07 -5.88
N LEU A 3 17.56 -23.40 -5.53
CA LEU A 3 16.34 -23.39 -6.33
C LEU A 3 16.64 -22.76 -7.70
N ASN A 4 16.04 -23.28 -8.77
CA ASN A 4 16.08 -22.62 -10.07
C ASN A 4 15.30 -21.29 -10.01
N SER A 5 15.65 -20.28 -10.80
CA SER A 5 14.98 -18.97 -10.82
C SER A 5 13.47 -19.09 -11.08
N GLY A 6 13.06 -20.02 -11.95
CA GLY A 6 11.66 -20.33 -12.20
C GLY A 6 10.92 -20.92 -10.98
N GLU A 7 11.60 -21.78 -10.20
CA GLU A 7 11.03 -22.35 -8.97
C GLU A 7 10.92 -21.29 -7.87
N MET A 8 11.91 -20.39 -7.78
CA MET A 8 11.87 -19.27 -6.85
C MET A 8 10.70 -18.31 -7.14
N LEU A 9 10.45 -18.01 -8.41
CA LEU A 9 9.32 -17.18 -8.83
C LEU A 9 7.98 -17.86 -8.55
N PHE A 10 7.86 -19.15 -8.85
CA PHE A 10 6.66 -19.93 -8.53
C PHE A 10 6.38 -19.92 -7.02
N ASN A 11 7.40 -20.18 -6.20
CA ASN A 11 7.27 -20.18 -4.74
C ASN A 11 6.86 -18.80 -4.19
N ALA A 12 7.42 -17.72 -4.73
CA ALA A 12 7.03 -16.36 -4.35
C ALA A 12 5.54 -16.09 -4.63
N ARG A 13 5.05 -16.51 -5.81
CA ARG A 13 3.62 -16.39 -6.17
C ARG A 13 2.73 -17.20 -5.24
N VAL A 14 3.08 -18.48 -5.00
CA VAL A 14 2.32 -19.35 -4.10
C VAL A 14 2.28 -18.79 -2.69
N PHE A 15 3.42 -18.33 -2.17
CA PHE A 15 3.53 -17.72 -0.86
C PHE A 15 2.60 -16.50 -0.72
N LEU A 16 2.65 -15.56 -1.67
CA LEU A 16 1.81 -14.37 -1.64
C LEU A 16 0.32 -14.69 -1.79
N LEU A 17 -0.05 -15.70 -2.59
CA LEU A 17 -1.43 -16.14 -2.70
C LEU A 17 -1.96 -16.72 -1.39
N ILE A 18 -1.15 -17.53 -0.69
CA ILE A 18 -1.51 -18.08 0.62
C ILE A 18 -1.64 -16.95 1.64
N ALA A 19 -0.65 -16.05 1.70
CA ALA A 19 -0.68 -14.90 2.61
C ALA A 19 -1.94 -14.05 2.40
N GLN A 20 -2.27 -13.73 1.14
CA GLN A 20 -3.46 -12.96 0.81
C GLN A 20 -4.77 -13.71 1.16
N GLN A 21 -4.80 -15.04 0.98
CA GLN A 21 -5.96 -15.85 1.37
C GLN A 21 -6.15 -15.84 2.90
N MET A 22 -5.07 -15.94 3.66
CA MET A 22 -5.11 -15.84 5.12
C MET A 22 -5.58 -14.46 5.57
N ASP A 23 -5.08 -13.37 4.95
CA ASP A 23 -5.53 -12.01 5.26
C ASP A 23 -7.04 -11.84 5.04
N ARG A 24 -7.58 -12.42 3.96
CA ARG A 24 -9.03 -12.42 3.69
C ARG A 24 -9.81 -13.20 4.74
N GLN A 25 -9.37 -14.40 5.10
CA GLN A 25 -10.05 -15.21 6.11
C GLN A 25 -10.02 -14.52 7.48
N ASN A 26 -8.87 -13.95 7.85
CA ASN A 26 -8.70 -13.26 9.12
C ASN A 26 -9.56 -12.00 9.20
N SER A 27 -9.64 -11.21 8.13
CA SER A 27 -10.51 -10.04 8.10
C SER A 27 -12.00 -10.41 8.21
N GLN A 28 -12.43 -11.50 7.57
CA GLN A 28 -13.79 -12.04 7.73
C GLN A 28 -14.06 -12.50 9.16
N SER A 29 -13.14 -13.24 9.78
CA SER A 29 -13.27 -13.67 11.18
C SER A 29 -13.31 -12.51 12.15
N ALA A 30 -12.44 -11.50 11.98
CA ALA A 30 -12.42 -10.31 12.81
C ALA A 30 -13.75 -9.54 12.73
N THR A 31 -14.28 -9.33 11.52
CA THR A 31 -15.60 -8.70 11.34
C THR A 31 -16.72 -9.53 11.97
N CYS A 32 -16.69 -10.86 11.85
CA CYS A 32 -17.69 -11.72 12.47
C CYS A 32 -17.68 -11.61 14.01
N LEU A 33 -16.49 -11.62 14.62
CA LEU A 33 -16.33 -11.44 16.07
C LEU A 33 -16.81 -10.05 16.50
N GLU A 34 -16.43 -8.99 15.79
CA GLU A 34 -16.88 -7.63 16.07
C GLU A 34 -18.42 -7.52 15.99
N THR A 35 -19.05 -8.12 14.98
CA THR A 35 -20.52 -8.15 14.90
C THR A 35 -21.15 -8.95 16.03
N ALA A 36 -20.54 -10.04 16.47
CA ALA A 36 -21.03 -10.85 17.59
C ALA A 36 -20.93 -10.07 18.90
N ASP A 37 -19.83 -9.38 19.15
CA ASP A 37 -19.63 -8.53 20.33
C ASP A 37 -20.65 -7.39 20.37
N ILE A 38 -20.95 -6.76 19.23
CA ILE A 38 -22.00 -5.74 19.11
C ILE A 38 -23.36 -6.33 19.45
N MET A 39 -23.71 -7.49 18.87
CA MET A 39 -24.99 -8.17 19.13
C MET A 39 -25.14 -8.60 20.59
N GLU A 40 -24.07 -9.11 21.20
CA GLU A 40 -24.03 -9.48 22.63
C GLU A 40 -24.29 -8.24 23.50
N ARG A 41 -23.57 -7.14 23.24
CA ARG A 41 -23.74 -5.89 23.98
C ARG A 41 -25.16 -5.35 23.86
N ASP A 42 -25.75 -5.40 22.68
CA ASP A 42 -27.11 -4.91 22.45
C ASP A 42 -28.15 -5.81 23.12
N LEU A 43 -27.96 -7.13 23.13
CA LEU A 43 -28.82 -8.06 23.87
C LEU A 43 -28.76 -7.78 25.38
N PHE A 44 -27.56 -7.56 25.95
CA PHE A 44 -27.42 -7.23 27.37
C PHE A 44 -28.03 -5.88 27.74
N LYS A 45 -27.93 -4.86 26.86
CA LYS A 45 -28.64 -3.58 27.06
C LYS A 45 -30.15 -3.78 27.12
N GLN A 46 -30.70 -4.54 26.16
CA GLN A 46 -32.14 -4.84 26.10
C GLN A 46 -32.62 -5.59 27.36
N LEU A 47 -31.84 -6.56 27.85
CA LEU A 47 -32.17 -7.32 29.06
C LEU A 47 -32.16 -6.48 30.34
N LYS A 48 -31.30 -5.45 30.41
CA LYS A 48 -31.23 -4.54 31.58
C LYS A 48 -32.29 -3.44 31.58
N GLY A 49 -32.99 -3.23 30.46
CA GLY A 49 -33.93 -2.11 30.31
C GLY A 49 -33.27 -0.74 30.38
N GLU A 50 -31.96 -0.67 30.12
CA GLU A 50 -31.19 0.57 30.10
C GLU A 50 -31.28 1.20 28.71
N ASP A 51 -32.32 2.01 28.49
CA ASP A 51 -32.33 2.99 27.40
C ASP A 51 -31.42 4.16 27.82
N GLU A 52 -30.30 4.31 27.12
CA GLU A 52 -29.30 5.39 27.26
C GLU A 52 -28.42 5.41 28.52
N ILE A 53 -27.34 4.61 28.52
CA ILE A 53 -26.08 5.04 29.14
C ILE A 53 -24.92 4.77 28.17
N SER A 54 -24.25 5.84 27.74
CA SER A 54 -23.03 5.79 26.95
C SER A 54 -21.91 5.12 27.75
N VAL A 55 -21.41 3.95 27.30
CA VAL A 55 -20.29 3.28 27.99
C VAL A 55 -19.11 3.03 27.04
N LEU A 56 -18.11 3.89 27.25
CA LEU A 56 -16.66 3.71 27.12
C LEU A 56 -16.15 2.74 26.05
N ASN A 57 -15.67 3.33 24.95
CA ASN A 57 -14.73 2.73 24.03
C ASN A 57 -13.44 2.34 24.79
N HIS A 58 -13.23 1.05 24.98
CA HIS A 58 -11.91 0.53 25.35
C HIS A 58 -11.12 0.40 24.05
N GLY A 59 -10.32 1.42 23.74
CA GLY A 59 -9.36 1.41 22.64
C GLY A 59 -8.22 0.43 22.93
N GLY A 60 -8.47 -0.86 22.70
CA GLY A 60 -7.42 -1.85 22.54
C GLY A 60 -7.17 -2.04 21.04
N LEU A 61 -5.90 -2.07 20.64
CA LEU A 61 -5.46 -2.41 19.28
C LEU A 61 -6.27 -3.62 18.78
N THR A 62 -7.01 -3.44 17.69
CA THR A 62 -7.81 -4.53 17.15
C THR A 62 -6.87 -5.66 16.68
N PRO A 63 -7.19 -6.94 16.93
CA PRO A 63 -6.40 -8.07 16.43
C PRO A 63 -6.17 -8.04 14.91
N LYS A 64 -7.01 -7.29 14.18
CA LYS A 64 -7.04 -7.13 12.72
C LYS A 64 -5.71 -6.62 12.14
N ASP A 65 -5.06 -5.67 12.82
CA ASP A 65 -3.81 -5.07 12.31
C ASP A 65 -2.62 -6.02 12.51
N SER A 66 -2.52 -6.65 13.69
CA SER A 66 -1.41 -7.54 14.07
C SER A 66 -1.18 -8.74 13.13
N LEU A 67 -2.21 -9.18 12.39
CA LEU A 67 -2.12 -10.32 11.47
C LEU A 67 -1.71 -9.93 10.06
N ARG A 68 -2.08 -8.73 9.58
CA ARG A 68 -1.59 -8.18 8.30
C ARG A 68 -0.11 -7.84 8.39
N ASP A 69 0.34 -7.60 9.61
CA ASP A 69 1.70 -7.30 9.99
C ASP A 69 2.61 -8.53 10.08
N TYR A 70 2.01 -9.73 9.98
CA TYR A 70 2.74 -10.99 10.04
C TYR A 70 3.61 -11.21 8.79
N MET A 71 4.90 -11.46 8.99
CA MET A 71 5.89 -11.77 7.93
C MET A 71 6.04 -10.69 6.85
N ILE A 72 5.96 -9.41 7.22
CA ILE A 72 6.20 -8.29 6.30
C ILE A 72 7.52 -8.44 5.51
N PRO A 73 8.68 -8.75 6.14
CA PRO A 73 9.93 -8.89 5.42
C PRO A 73 9.88 -9.98 4.33
N GLU A 74 9.29 -11.13 4.64
CA GLU A 74 9.17 -12.26 3.70
C GLU A 74 8.17 -11.97 2.59
N ARG A 75 7.06 -11.28 2.91
CA ARG A 75 6.08 -10.80 1.93
C ARG A 75 6.69 -9.81 0.97
N LEU A 76 7.44 -8.83 1.47
CA LEU A 76 8.17 -7.88 0.62
C LEU A 76 9.28 -8.57 -0.18
N ASN A 77 9.94 -9.60 0.36
CA ASN A 77 10.89 -10.43 -0.39
C ASN A 77 10.22 -11.14 -1.56
N ALA A 78 9.12 -11.84 -1.30
CA ALA A 78 8.36 -12.52 -2.34
C ALA A 78 7.82 -11.52 -3.38
N PHE A 79 7.35 -10.36 -2.94
CA PHE A 79 6.87 -9.30 -3.83
C PHE A 79 7.99 -8.71 -4.70
N GLY A 80 9.16 -8.41 -4.11
CA GLY A 80 10.32 -7.91 -4.84
C GLY A 80 10.80 -8.88 -5.92
N ARG A 81 10.72 -10.20 -5.68
CA ARG A 81 10.99 -11.21 -6.72
C ARG A 81 10.00 -11.13 -7.89
N LEU A 82 8.72 -10.81 -7.64
CA LEU A 82 7.77 -10.59 -8.73
C LEU A 82 8.19 -9.37 -9.56
N VAL A 83 8.52 -8.26 -8.89
CA VAL A 83 8.99 -7.02 -9.55
C VAL A 83 10.26 -7.25 -10.37
N GLN A 84 11.19 -8.06 -9.88
CA GLN A 84 12.41 -8.43 -10.59
C GLN A 84 12.18 -9.29 -11.83
N HIS A 85 11.07 -10.03 -11.89
CA HIS A 85 10.72 -10.92 -13.01
C HIS A 85 9.65 -10.35 -13.95
N ASP A 86 9.01 -9.24 -13.59
CA ASP A 86 8.20 -8.45 -14.52
C ASP A 86 9.09 -7.93 -15.66
N GLU A 87 8.59 -7.68 -16.87
CA GLU A 87 9.34 -7.06 -17.97
C GLU A 87 9.32 -5.53 -17.84
N GLU A 88 8.17 -4.99 -17.44
CA GLU A 88 7.89 -3.57 -17.30
C GLU A 88 7.24 -3.30 -15.94
N PRO A 89 8.02 -3.37 -14.83
CA PRO A 89 7.47 -3.19 -13.50
C PRO A 89 6.87 -1.78 -13.35
N PRO A 90 5.72 -1.66 -12.67
CA PRO A 90 5.07 -0.37 -12.48
C PRO A 90 5.95 0.59 -11.68
N GLY A 91 5.91 1.88 -12.00
CA GLY A 91 6.63 2.92 -11.24
C GLY A 91 5.96 3.32 -9.92
N VAL A 92 4.69 2.93 -9.71
CA VAL A 92 3.87 3.32 -8.56
C VAL A 92 3.37 2.09 -7.82
N TYR A 93 3.60 2.07 -6.51
CA TYR A 93 3.16 1.01 -5.60
C TYR A 93 2.27 1.61 -4.52
N VAL A 94 1.20 0.89 -4.16
CA VAL A 94 0.21 1.37 -3.18
C VAL A 94 0.17 0.43 -1.99
N THR A 95 0.13 0.98 -0.79
CA THR A 95 -0.09 0.21 0.44
C THR A 95 -0.95 0.99 1.42
N ASP A 96 -1.84 0.29 2.12
CA ASP A 96 -2.59 0.77 3.27
C ASP A 96 -2.04 0.22 4.59
N ASN A 97 -0.99 -0.60 4.54
CA ASN A 97 -0.36 -1.17 5.73
C ASN A 97 0.77 -0.25 6.22
N ARG A 98 0.57 0.32 7.41
CA ARG A 98 1.53 1.22 8.08
C ARG A 98 2.89 0.54 8.32
N GLN A 99 2.90 -0.69 8.79
CA GLN A 99 4.14 -1.40 9.07
C GLN A 99 4.94 -1.72 7.79
N VAL A 100 4.25 -1.97 6.66
CA VAL A 100 4.91 -2.09 5.35
C VAL A 100 5.60 -0.78 4.99
N LEU A 101 4.92 0.36 5.14
CA LEU A 101 5.52 1.67 4.89
C LEU A 101 6.74 1.92 5.80
N GLU A 102 6.62 1.64 7.11
CA GLU A 102 7.71 1.80 8.07
C GLU A 102 8.92 0.95 7.70
N TYR A 103 8.70 -0.31 7.31
CA TYR A 103 9.76 -1.19 6.83
C TYR A 103 10.44 -0.64 5.56
N LEU A 104 9.68 -0.12 4.60
CA LEU A 104 10.25 0.49 3.39
C LEU A 104 11.06 1.76 3.70
N LEU A 105 10.60 2.59 4.63
CA LEU A 105 11.33 3.77 5.11
C LEU A 105 12.64 3.39 5.80
N GLU A 106 12.64 2.32 6.60
CA GLU A 106 13.85 1.79 7.23
C GLU A 106 14.86 1.29 6.18
N LYS A 107 14.39 0.61 5.14
CA LYS A 107 15.24 0.05 4.06
C LYS A 107 15.70 1.07 3.04
N SER A 108 15.01 2.21 2.91
CA SER A 108 15.34 3.26 1.95
C SER A 108 15.47 4.62 2.63
N PRO A 109 16.68 4.96 3.13
CA PRO A 109 16.96 6.28 3.68
C PRO A 109 16.77 7.44 2.68
N ARG A 110 16.73 7.14 1.38
CA ARG A 110 16.51 8.11 0.30
C ARG A 110 15.04 8.42 0.05
N MET A 111 14.13 7.63 0.64
CA MET A 111 12.69 7.81 0.50
C MET A 111 12.26 9.13 1.12
N GLN A 112 11.59 9.97 0.32
CA GLN A 112 11.18 11.32 0.71
C GLN A 112 9.68 11.49 0.48
N ILE A 113 9.04 12.25 1.35
CA ILE A 113 7.63 12.63 1.16
C ILE A 113 7.59 13.73 0.10
N ILE A 114 6.85 13.50 -0.96
CA ILE A 114 6.58 14.50 -2.00
C ILE A 114 5.34 15.31 -1.64
N SER A 115 4.29 14.63 -1.17
CA SER A 115 3.01 15.25 -0.95
C SER A 115 2.21 14.51 0.11
N ARG A 116 1.41 15.27 0.85
CA ARG A 116 0.37 14.76 1.76
C ARG A 116 -0.91 15.45 1.38
N SER A 117 -1.91 14.66 1.04
CA SER A 117 -3.27 15.14 0.88
C SER A 117 -4.12 14.58 2.01
N ASN A 118 -4.74 15.49 2.76
CA ASN A 118 -5.80 15.15 3.72
C ASN A 118 -7.18 15.22 3.03
N GLU A 119 -7.20 15.22 1.69
CA GLU A 119 -8.41 15.41 0.90
C GLU A 119 -9.06 14.06 0.57
N VAL A 120 -10.39 14.06 0.63
CA VAL A 120 -11.26 12.92 0.35
C VAL A 120 -11.07 12.47 -1.10
N LEU A 121 -10.38 11.35 -1.33
CA LEU A 121 -10.37 10.73 -2.66
C LEU A 121 -11.82 10.42 -3.07
N PRO A 122 -12.27 10.87 -4.27
CA PRO A 122 -13.59 10.53 -4.73
C PRO A 122 -13.69 9.02 -4.85
N ALA A 123 -14.62 8.40 -4.13
CA ALA A 123 -14.96 6.99 -4.30
C ALA A 123 -15.45 6.81 -5.74
N GLY A 124 -14.54 6.41 -6.63
CA GLY A 124 -14.84 6.23 -8.03
C GLY A 124 -15.82 5.08 -8.17
N ASN A 125 -17.04 5.38 -8.62
CA ASN A 125 -17.96 4.36 -9.07
C ASN A 125 -17.29 3.65 -10.26
N ALA A 126 -17.04 2.34 -10.19
CA ALA A 126 -16.38 1.59 -11.28
C ALA A 126 -17.11 1.67 -12.65
N LYS A 127 -18.30 2.29 -12.68
CA LYS A 127 -19.15 2.54 -13.85
C LYS A 127 -19.08 3.97 -14.40
N GLU A 128 -18.43 4.90 -13.69
CA GLU A 128 -18.29 6.27 -14.18
C GLU A 128 -17.07 6.41 -15.10
N PRO A 129 -17.21 7.09 -16.24
CA PRO A 129 -16.11 7.32 -17.17
C PRO A 129 -14.97 8.09 -16.49
N HIS A 130 -13.76 7.92 -17.01
CA HIS A 130 -12.53 8.62 -16.60
C HIS A 130 -12.83 10.09 -16.32
N THR A 131 -12.91 10.42 -15.04
CA THR A 131 -13.10 11.79 -14.60
C THR A 131 -11.86 12.60 -14.97
N PRO A 132 -11.98 13.86 -15.41
CA PRO A 132 -10.83 14.69 -15.77
C PRO A 132 -9.77 14.82 -14.67
N TRP A 133 -10.15 14.61 -13.40
CA TRP A 133 -9.22 14.57 -12.28
C TRP A 133 -8.32 13.33 -12.30
N ARG A 134 -8.86 12.16 -12.69
CA ARG A 134 -8.13 10.89 -12.74
C ARG A 134 -7.00 10.94 -13.77
N GLU A 135 -7.29 11.43 -14.97
CA GLU A 135 -6.27 11.60 -16.02
C GLU A 135 -5.18 12.58 -15.61
N ARG A 136 -5.54 13.66 -14.91
CA ARG A 136 -4.56 14.62 -14.40
C ARG A 136 -3.69 14.00 -13.31
N PHE A 137 -4.29 13.20 -12.43
CA PHE A 137 -3.59 12.48 -11.37
C PHE A 137 -2.64 11.41 -11.95
N GLU A 138 -3.10 10.60 -12.90
CA GLU A 138 -2.29 9.60 -13.60
C GLU A 138 -1.11 10.24 -14.33
N ARG A 139 -1.35 11.33 -15.09
CA ARG A 139 -0.28 12.10 -15.75
C ARG A 139 0.71 12.70 -14.76
N HIS A 140 0.24 13.11 -13.58
CA HIS A 140 1.10 13.64 -12.54
C HIS A 140 2.00 12.54 -11.94
N LEU A 141 1.44 11.36 -11.67
CA LEU A 141 2.22 10.21 -11.22
C LEU A 141 3.25 9.76 -12.27
N GLU A 142 2.86 9.72 -13.54
CA GLU A 142 3.74 9.36 -14.65
C GLU A 142 4.92 10.34 -14.77
N MET A 143 4.66 11.65 -14.65
CA MET A 143 5.71 12.67 -14.60
C MET A 143 6.67 12.41 -13.44
N LEU A 144 6.18 12.18 -12.23
CA LEU A 144 7.02 11.94 -11.07
C LEU A 144 7.89 10.67 -11.20
N VAL A 145 7.37 9.63 -11.86
CA VAL A 145 8.07 8.38 -12.14
C VAL A 145 9.19 8.57 -13.18
N THR A 146 8.96 9.42 -14.20
CA THR A 146 9.84 9.57 -15.37
C THR A 146 10.84 10.73 -15.28
N ALA A 147 10.49 11.82 -14.62
CA ALA A 147 11.35 12.99 -14.46
C ALA A 147 10.99 13.72 -13.16
N PHE A 148 11.73 13.43 -12.08
CA PHE A 148 11.51 14.14 -10.82
C PHE A 148 12.05 15.56 -10.92
N THR A 149 11.18 16.54 -10.68
CA THR A 149 11.57 17.92 -10.40
C THR A 149 11.00 18.30 -9.03
N PRO A 150 11.77 18.94 -8.13
CA PRO A 150 11.30 19.31 -6.79
C PRO A 150 10.02 20.17 -6.80
N GLU A 151 9.81 20.95 -7.86
CA GLU A 151 8.62 21.78 -8.08
C GLU A 151 7.35 20.99 -8.43
N ALA A 152 7.47 19.72 -8.78
CA ALA A 152 6.32 18.87 -9.11
C ALA A 152 5.54 18.43 -7.85
N GLY A 153 6.19 18.34 -6.68
CA GLY A 153 5.58 17.75 -5.48
C GLY A 153 4.42 18.53 -4.85
N ASP A 154 4.37 19.83 -5.12
CA ASP A 154 3.45 20.76 -4.46
C ASP A 154 2.04 20.81 -5.09
N ARG A 155 1.75 19.94 -6.06
CA ARG A 155 0.57 20.06 -6.95
C ARG A 155 -0.62 19.15 -6.66
N ILE A 156 -0.59 18.33 -5.59
CA ILE A 156 -1.69 17.40 -5.30
C ILE A 156 -2.87 18.09 -4.62
N SER A 157 -2.60 19.12 -3.80
CA SER A 157 -3.62 19.89 -3.05
C SER A 157 -4.59 20.71 -3.92
N GLY A 158 -4.54 20.57 -5.24
CA GLY A 158 -5.49 21.17 -6.18
C GLY A 158 -6.18 20.15 -7.12
N LEU A 159 -5.87 18.86 -6.99
CA LEU A 159 -6.41 17.80 -7.86
C LEU A 159 -7.74 17.24 -7.36
N VAL A 160 -8.06 17.41 -6.08
CA VAL A 160 -9.24 16.82 -5.44
C VAL A 160 -10.16 17.93 -4.91
N GLN A 161 -11.00 18.50 -5.78
CA GLN A 161 -12.08 19.38 -5.31
C GLN A 161 -13.32 18.56 -4.92
N GLU A 162 -13.55 18.58 -3.61
CA GLU A 162 -14.80 18.59 -2.86
C GLU A 162 -16.05 17.81 -3.36
N LYS A 163 -16.47 16.89 -2.47
CA LYS A 163 -17.83 16.77 -1.92
C LYS A 163 -18.78 15.73 -2.55
N THR A 164 -18.31 14.50 -2.75
CA THR A 164 -19.24 13.38 -3.07
C THR A 164 -18.95 12.04 -2.41
N ALA A 165 -17.87 11.86 -1.63
CA ALA A 165 -17.56 10.55 -1.06
C ALA A 165 -17.67 10.52 0.48
N ASP A 166 -18.40 9.54 1.00
CA ASP A 166 -18.53 9.22 2.43
C ASP A 166 -17.26 8.64 3.05
N THR A 167 -16.23 8.35 2.24
CA THR A 167 -15.00 7.70 2.69
C THR A 167 -13.84 8.69 2.67
N LYS A 168 -13.48 9.20 3.86
CA LYS A 168 -12.28 10.01 4.05
C LYS A 168 -11.06 9.09 4.08
N ALA A 169 -10.15 9.26 3.13
CA ALA A 169 -8.87 8.56 3.12
C ALA A 169 -7.76 9.59 2.95
N ASP A 170 -6.74 9.54 3.81
CA ASP A 170 -5.57 10.40 3.72
C ASP A 170 -4.53 9.74 2.81
N LEU A 171 -3.98 10.52 1.86
CA LEU A 171 -3.03 10.04 0.87
C LEU A 171 -1.65 10.66 1.11
N THR A 172 -0.64 9.83 1.30
CA THR A 172 0.76 10.29 1.35
C THR A 172 1.55 9.68 0.20
N LEU A 173 2.16 10.54 -0.63
CA LEU A 173 3.07 10.12 -1.69
C LEU A 173 4.52 10.25 -1.25
N TYR A 174 5.26 9.18 -1.44
CA TYR A 174 6.69 9.08 -1.25
C TYR A 174 7.38 8.81 -2.58
N ILE A 175 8.59 9.35 -2.73
CA ILE A 175 9.49 9.04 -3.85
C ILE A 175 10.79 8.46 -3.34
N VAL A 176 11.34 7.55 -4.12
CA VAL A 176 12.73 7.14 -4.04
C VAL A 176 13.42 7.65 -5.29
N PRO A 177 14.20 8.74 -5.20
CA PRO A 177 14.81 9.37 -6.36
C PRO A 177 15.94 8.50 -6.92
N ASP A 178 16.10 8.54 -8.24
CA ASP A 178 17.18 7.88 -8.99
C ASP A 178 17.25 6.35 -8.76
N GLN A 179 16.10 5.74 -8.43
CA GLN A 179 15.98 4.30 -8.26
C GLN A 179 14.75 3.77 -8.99
N SER A 180 15.02 2.95 -10.02
CA SER A 180 13.98 2.16 -10.66
C SER A 180 13.35 1.17 -9.67
N PRO A 181 12.10 0.72 -9.89
CA PRO A 181 11.43 -0.24 -9.03
C PRO A 181 12.24 -1.52 -8.79
N ARG A 182 12.92 -2.04 -9.82
CA ARG A 182 13.76 -3.23 -9.67
C ARG A 182 14.90 -2.99 -8.68
N THR A 183 15.63 -1.89 -8.85
CA THR A 183 16.75 -1.51 -7.99
C THR A 183 16.28 -1.27 -6.56
N PHE A 184 15.15 -0.58 -6.40
CA PHE A 184 14.55 -0.30 -5.10
C PHE A 184 14.16 -1.60 -4.36
N PHE A 185 13.39 -2.48 -5.02
CA PHE A 185 12.97 -3.73 -4.39
C PHE A 185 14.11 -4.75 -4.26
N GLU A 186 15.10 -4.74 -5.14
CA GLU A 186 16.33 -5.50 -4.93
C GLU A 186 17.05 -5.05 -3.66
N ALA A 187 17.23 -3.75 -3.46
CA ALA A 187 17.84 -3.21 -2.24
C ALA A 187 17.04 -3.55 -0.97
N CYS A 188 15.71 -3.54 -1.06
CA CYS A 188 14.83 -3.88 0.07
C CYS A 188 14.83 -5.38 0.43
N THR A 189 15.22 -6.24 -0.51
CA THR A 189 15.15 -7.71 -0.38
C THR A 189 16.51 -8.37 -0.24
N ALA A 190 17.58 -7.66 -0.58
CA ALA A 190 18.96 -8.11 -0.41
C ALA A 190 19.36 -8.12 1.07
N ILE A 191 19.75 -9.30 1.54
CA ILE A 191 20.59 -9.44 2.74
C ILE A 191 22.04 -9.20 2.24
N ALA A 192 22.44 -7.92 2.11
CA ALA A 192 23.72 -7.44 1.58
C ALA A 192 23.98 -7.77 0.08
N PRO A 193 24.79 -6.97 -0.65
CA PRO A 193 24.63 -6.83 -2.09
C PRO A 193 25.40 -7.89 -2.89
N ALA A 194 24.77 -8.39 -3.96
CA ALA A 194 25.46 -8.96 -5.10
C ALA A 194 25.60 -7.87 -6.17
N ASP A 195 26.80 -7.76 -6.74
CA ASP A 195 27.18 -6.77 -7.75
C ASP A 195 26.22 -6.80 -8.95
N SER A 196 25.53 -5.68 -9.19
CA SER A 196 24.61 -5.50 -10.30
C SER A 196 25.35 -4.98 -11.53
N GLY A 197 25.40 -5.82 -12.58
CA GLY A 197 25.85 -5.45 -13.91
C GLY A 197 24.90 -4.45 -14.58
N SER A 198 25.46 -3.33 -15.02
CA SER A 198 24.77 -2.27 -15.74
C SER A 198 24.36 -2.72 -17.16
N GLY A 199 23.05 -2.80 -17.39
CA GLY A 199 22.45 -3.00 -18.72
C GLY A 199 21.67 -1.75 -19.14
N SER A 200 22.35 -0.83 -19.82
CA SER A 200 21.76 0.36 -20.44
C SER A 200 20.93 -0.04 -21.67
N GLY A 201 19.65 0.34 -21.66
CA GLY A 201 18.73 0.20 -22.77
C GLY A 201 17.70 1.31 -22.69
N ASN A 202 17.82 2.30 -23.58
CA ASN A 202 16.92 3.44 -23.71
C ASN A 202 15.53 2.98 -24.16
N ASN A 203 14.59 3.00 -23.22
CA ASN A 203 13.16 3.23 -23.35
C ASN A 203 12.74 3.88 -22.02
N SER A 204 11.61 4.61 -21.95
CA SER A 204 11.17 5.43 -20.80
C SER A 204 10.94 4.60 -19.53
N ARG A 205 12.03 4.09 -18.96
CA ARG A 205 12.03 3.28 -17.76
C ARG A 205 11.78 4.22 -16.58
N PRO A 206 11.00 3.76 -15.59
CA PRO A 206 10.85 4.51 -14.36
C PRO A 206 12.23 4.80 -13.77
N GLU A 207 12.59 6.08 -13.72
CA GLU A 207 13.82 6.56 -13.09
C GLU A 207 13.65 6.63 -11.57
N ASN A 208 12.41 6.82 -11.12
CA ASN A 208 12.03 6.90 -9.73
C ASN A 208 11.00 5.84 -9.37
N THR A 209 10.98 5.47 -8.09
CA THR A 209 9.93 4.61 -7.53
C THR A 209 9.02 5.44 -6.64
N LEU A 210 7.71 5.39 -6.89
CA LEU A 210 6.71 6.03 -6.04
C LEU A 210 6.04 5.00 -5.13
N ILE A 211 5.96 5.33 -3.84
CA ILE A 211 5.17 4.60 -2.86
C ILE A 211 4.02 5.50 -2.41
N CYS A 212 2.81 5.00 -2.56
CA CYS A 212 1.58 5.66 -2.19
C CYS A 212 1.04 4.97 -0.93
N PHE A 213 0.94 5.73 0.15
CA PHE A 213 0.34 5.28 1.40
C PHE A 213 -1.08 5.83 1.54
N VAL A 214 -2.04 4.93 1.78
CA VAL A 214 -3.46 5.28 1.95
C VAL A 214 -3.88 4.94 3.38
N GLU A 215 -4.33 5.93 4.13
CA GLU A 215 -4.84 5.77 5.49
C GLU A 215 -6.36 5.98 5.48
N CYS A 216 -7.12 4.94 5.80
CA CYS A 216 -8.60 4.92 5.81
C CYS A 216 -9.15 4.85 7.23
#